data_AF-A0A831UHK5-F1
#
_entry.id   AF-A0A831UHK5-F1
#
_cell.length_a   1.000
_cell.length_b   1.000
_cell.length_c   1.000
_cell.angle_alpha   90.00
_cell.angle_beta   90.00
_cell.angle_gamma   90.00
#
_symmetry.space_group_name_H-M   'P 1'
#
loop_
_entity.id
_entity.type
_entity.pdbx_description
1 polymer ?
#
loop_
_entity_poly.entity_id
_entity_poly.type
_entity_poly.pdbx_seq_one_letter_code
_entity_poly.pdbx_strand_id
1 'polypeptide(L)'
;MRRNLLLLFPFLFALLPLLPLGVWRAFFLDAGLFVLLYTALALSWDLVARTGQLSLAHGAFFGLGAYGAGLLVPHLGTLPGLVLGSLLAGLGALALGSVTLRLHGL
;
A
#
# COMPACT_ATOMS: atom_id res chain seq x y z
N MET A 1 3.74 0.61 27.58
CA MET A 1 3.84 -0.71 26.91
C MET A 1 3.42 -0.71 25.44
N ARG A 2 2.36 -0.01 25.00
CA ARG A 2 1.87 -0.04 23.59
C ARG A 2 2.82 0.51 22.52
N ARG A 3 3.66 1.53 22.82
CA ARG A 3 4.51 2.21 21.81
C ARG A 3 5.68 1.34 21.31
N ASN A 4 6.21 0.45 22.14
CA ASN A 4 7.31 -0.43 21.77
C ASN A 4 6.85 -1.49 20.77
N LEU A 5 5.62 -1.98 20.90
CA LEU A 5 5.02 -2.96 19.98
C LEU A 5 4.85 -2.39 18.56
N LEU A 6 4.52 -1.09 18.45
CA LEU A 6 4.38 -0.41 17.15
C LEU A 6 5.70 -0.33 16.36
N LEU A 7 6.83 -0.23 17.06
CA LEU A 7 8.16 -0.20 16.44
C LEU A 7 8.74 -1.60 16.24
N LEU A 8 8.40 -2.55 17.12
CA LEU A 8 8.83 -3.94 17.01
C LEU A 8 8.27 -4.62 15.76
N PHE A 9 7.01 -4.36 15.39
CA PHE A 9 6.39 -4.98 14.22
C PHE A 9 7.14 -4.69 12.90
N PRO A 10 7.38 -3.44 12.48
CA PRO A 10 8.12 -3.16 11.25
C PRO A 10 9.59 -3.59 11.35
N PHE A 11 10.19 -3.49 12.54
CA PHE A 11 11.57 -3.95 12.76
C PHE A 11 11.75 -5.45 12.53
N LEU A 12 10.81 -6.26 13.03
CA LEU A 12 10.85 -7.72 12.90
C LEU A 12 10.64 -8.15 11.44
N PHE A 13 9.75 -7.46 10.71
CA PHE A 13 9.57 -7.67 9.27
C PHE A 13 10.78 -7.23 8.44
N ALA A 14 11.44 -6.14 8.81
CA ALA A 14 12.67 -5.69 8.15
C ALA A 14 13.82 -6.69 8.35
N LEU A 15 13.83 -7.46 9.45
CA LEU A 15 14.83 -8.49 9.71
C LEU A 15 14.56 -9.81 8.96
N LEU A 16 13.31 -10.07 8.55
CA LEU A 16 12.88 -11.32 7.93
C LEU A 16 13.75 -11.74 6.71
N PRO A 17 14.16 -10.85 5.79
CA PRO A 17 14.99 -11.21 4.64
C PRO A 17 16.42 -11.64 4.99
N LEU A 18 16.90 -11.24 6.18
CA LEU A 18 18.25 -11.54 6.69
C LEU A 18 18.30 -12.87 7.45
N LEU A 19 17.15 -13.45 7.82
CA LEU A 19 17.11 -14.70 8.56
C LEU A 19 17.48 -15.90 7.65
N PRO A 20 18.24 -16.89 8.17
CA PRO A 20 18.58 -18.10 7.44
C PRO A 20 17.36 -19.06 7.40
N LEU A 21 16.37 -18.74 6.57
CA LEU A 21 15.08 -19.45 6.48
C LEU A 21 15.10 -20.76 5.66
N GLY A 22 16.26 -21.09 5.07
CA GLY A 22 16.44 -22.31 4.28
C GLY A 22 15.43 -22.44 3.13
N VAL A 23 14.84 -23.63 2.98
CA VAL A 23 13.88 -23.97 1.92
C VAL A 23 12.59 -23.15 2.00
N TRP A 24 12.24 -22.66 3.18
CA TRP A 24 11.00 -21.90 3.41
C TRP A 24 11.12 -20.41 3.12
N ARG A 25 12.30 -19.95 2.68
CA ARG A 25 12.59 -18.52 2.50
C ARG A 25 11.59 -17.82 1.58
N ALA A 26 11.31 -18.40 0.41
CA ALA A 26 10.36 -17.80 -0.54
C ALA A 26 8.95 -17.68 0.06
N PHE A 27 8.45 -18.76 0.66
CA PHE A 27 7.14 -18.77 1.32
C PHE A 27 6.99 -17.69 2.39
N PHE A 28 7.96 -17.56 3.30
CA PHE A 28 7.90 -16.56 4.36
C PHE A 28 8.00 -15.12 3.84
N LEU A 29 8.80 -14.90 2.79
CA LEU A 29 8.91 -13.59 2.15
C LEU A 29 7.62 -13.19 1.44
N ASP A 30 7.01 -14.11 0.68
CA ASP A 30 5.74 -13.84 -0.01
C ASP A 30 4.61 -13.63 0.98
N ALA A 31 4.48 -14.49 1.99
CA ALA A 31 3.51 -14.32 3.07
C ALA A 31 3.73 -12.98 3.79
N GLY A 32 4.98 -12.62 4.06
CA GLY A 32 5.30 -11.37 4.71
C GLY A 32 4.96 -10.15 3.86
N LEU A 33 5.21 -10.22 2.56
CA LEU A 33 4.81 -9.19 1.60
C LEU A 33 3.29 -9.00 1.59
N PHE A 34 2.50 -10.09 1.54
CA PHE A 34 1.04 -10.00 1.62
C PHE A 34 0.55 -9.41 2.94
N VAL A 35 1.17 -9.78 4.06
CA VAL A 35 0.82 -9.19 5.38
C VAL A 35 1.05 -7.68 5.37
N LEU A 36 2.21 -7.22 4.89
CA LEU A 36 2.51 -5.78 4.81
C LEU A 36 1.55 -5.06 3.85
N LEU A 37 1.25 -5.67 2.70
CA LEU A 37 0.35 -5.15 1.68
C LEU A 37 -1.08 -4.94 2.24
N TYR A 38 -1.65 -5.99 2.84
CA TYR A 38 -3.00 -5.92 3.42
C TYR A 38 -3.04 -5.04 4.66
N THR A 39 -1.97 -4.98 5.46
CA THR A 39 -1.89 -4.05 6.59
C THR A 39 -1.92 -2.60 6.12
N ALA A 40 -1.15 -2.25 5.09
CA ALA A 40 -1.17 -0.91 4.51
C ALA A 40 -2.56 -0.55 3.96
N LEU A 41 -3.23 -1.49 3.29
CA LEU A 41 -4.58 -1.29 2.75
C LEU A 41 -5.62 -1.13 3.88
N ALA A 42 -5.55 -1.97 4.92
CA ALA A 42 -6.43 -1.89 6.08
C ALA A 42 -6.27 -0.58 6.85
N LEU A 43 -5.03 -0.11 7.05
CA LEU A 43 -4.76 1.18 7.69
C LEU A 43 -5.24 2.37 6.85
N SER A 44 -5.06 2.30 5.53
CA SER A 44 -5.56 3.33 4.60
C SER A 44 -7.08 3.42 4.65
N TRP A 45 -7.76 2.28 4.68
CA TRP A 45 -9.21 2.21 4.79
C TRP A 45 -9.71 2.64 6.18
N ASP A 46 -9.05 2.25 7.27
CA ASP A 46 -9.37 2.65 8.65
C ASP A 46 -9.33 4.18 8.82
N LEU A 47 -8.38 4.85 8.18
CA LEU A 47 -8.28 6.31 8.20
C LEU A 47 -9.54 6.99 7.66
N VAL A 48 -10.11 6.46 6.58
CA VAL A 48 -11.35 6.97 5.98
C VAL A 48 -12.57 6.50 6.78
N ALA A 49 -12.59 5.26 7.25
CA ALA A 49 -13.68 4.73 8.06
C ALA A 49 -13.91 5.57 9.34
N ARG A 50 -12.85 6.10 9.94
CA ARG A 50 -12.92 7.00 11.10
C ARG A 50 -13.64 8.32 10.83
N THR A 51 -13.74 8.75 9.58
CA THR A 51 -14.54 9.94 9.21
C THR A 51 -16.03 9.61 9.01
N GLY A 52 -16.44 8.37 9.29
CA GLY A 52 -17.80 7.88 9.07
C GLY A 52 -18.12 7.60 7.60
N GLN A 53 -17.11 7.61 6.72
CA GLN A 53 -17.27 7.37 5.28
C GLN A 53 -16.80 5.96 4.93
N LEU A 54 -17.57 5.25 4.11
CA LEU A 54 -17.14 3.98 3.53
C LEU A 54 -16.53 4.26 2.15
N SER A 55 -15.24 3.98 1.97
CA SER A 55 -14.59 4.12 0.68
C SER A 55 -14.29 2.76 0.04
N LEU A 56 -15.02 2.48 -1.04
CA LEU A 56 -14.82 1.30 -1.90
C LEU A 56 -13.75 1.52 -2.98
N ALA A 57 -13.31 2.76 -3.18
CA ALA A 57 -12.38 3.14 -4.25
C ALA A 57 -10.91 2.78 -3.96
N HIS A 58 -10.55 2.45 -2.71
CA HIS A 58 -9.19 2.12 -2.29
C HIS A 58 -8.54 1.03 -3.16
N GLY A 59 -9.30 -0.02 -3.51
CA GLY A 59 -8.79 -1.10 -4.37
C GLY A 59 -8.47 -0.63 -5.79
N ALA A 60 -9.27 0.29 -6.35
CA ALA A 60 -9.03 0.85 -7.68
C ALA A 60 -7.75 1.70 -7.71
N PHE A 61 -7.53 2.55 -6.69
CA PHE A 61 -6.30 3.35 -6.58
C PHE A 61 -5.06 2.49 -6.33
N PHE A 62 -5.20 1.45 -5.49
CA PHE A 62 -4.14 0.47 -5.30
C PHE A 62 -3.76 -0.21 -6.62
N GLY A 63 -4.75 -0.68 -7.38
CA GLY A 63 -4.54 -1.28 -8.70
C GLY A 63 -3.89 -0.32 -9.70
N LEU A 64 -4.33 0.95 -9.73
CA LEU A 64 -3.76 1.96 -10.63
C LEU A 64 -2.28 2.22 -10.34
N GLY A 65 -1.90 2.29 -9.06
CA GLY A 65 -0.50 2.46 -8.66
C GLY A 65 0.36 1.23 -8.93
N ALA A 66 -0.15 0.04 -8.60
CA ALA A 66 0.54 -1.23 -8.82
C ALA A 66 0.77 -1.49 -10.31
N TYR A 67 -0.25 -1.28 -11.14
CA TYR A 67 -0.16 -1.44 -12.59
C TYR A 67 0.76 -0.38 -13.22
N GLY A 68 0.63 0.89 -12.79
CA GLY A 68 1.53 1.96 -13.23
C GLY A 68 3.00 1.67 -12.91
N ALA A 69 3.28 1.18 -11.71
CA ALA A 69 4.63 0.73 -11.36
C ALA A 69 5.06 -0.46 -12.22
N GLY A 70 4.21 -1.47 -12.40
CA GLY A 70 4.51 -2.66 -13.22
C GLY A 70 4.88 -2.32 -14.67
N LEU A 71 4.26 -1.30 -15.27
CA LEU A 71 4.60 -0.82 -16.60
C LEU A 71 5.91 -0.01 -16.64
N LEU A 72 6.22 0.75 -15.59
CA LEU A 72 7.38 1.65 -15.57
C LEU A 72 8.67 1.00 -15.09
N VAL A 73 8.60 -0.01 -14.22
CA VAL A 73 9.77 -0.70 -13.66
C VAL A 73 10.69 -1.27 -14.75
N PRO A 74 10.21 -1.90 -15.84
CA PRO A 74 11.07 -2.38 -16.91
C PRO A 74 11.87 -1.29 -17.64
N HIS A 75 11.41 -0.04 -17.59
CA HIS A 75 11.99 1.08 -18.34
C HIS A 75 12.84 2.02 -17.47
N LEU A 76 12.41 2.25 -16.23
CA LEU A 76 13.00 3.25 -15.33
C LEU A 76 13.67 2.63 -14.09
N GLY A 77 13.55 1.31 -13.91
CA GLY A 77 13.99 0.60 -12.72
C GLY A 77 12.99 0.64 -11.57
N THR A 78 13.29 -0.12 -10.52
CA THR A 78 12.35 -0.40 -9.42
C THR A 78 11.93 0.85 -8.65
N LEU A 79 12.89 1.64 -8.16
CA LEU A 79 12.58 2.81 -7.32
C LEU A 79 11.81 3.90 -8.09
N PRO A 80 12.26 4.34 -9.29
CA PRO A 80 11.51 5.35 -10.04
C PRO A 80 10.14 4.84 -10.49
N GLY A 81 10.02 3.57 -10.88
CA GLY A 81 8.74 2.96 -11.26
C GLY A 81 7.73 2.95 -10.10
N LEU A 82 8.16 2.58 -8.89
CA LEU A 82 7.31 2.62 -7.70
C LEU A 82 6.86 4.04 -7.34
N VAL A 83 7.77 5.02 -7.40
CA VAL A 83 7.45 6.43 -7.11
C VAL A 83 6.42 6.95 -8.11
N LEU A 84 6.67 6.76 -9.41
CA LEU A 84 5.76 7.23 -10.45
C LEU A 84 4.41 6.50 -10.43
N GLY A 85 4.40 5.19 -10.18
CA GLY A 85 3.15 4.44 -9.97
C GLY A 85 2.34 4.99 -8.80
N SER A 86 2.98 5.25 -7.66
CA SER A 86 2.29 5.85 -6.50
C SER A 86 1.78 7.27 -6.78
N LEU A 87 2.54 8.06 -7.55
CA LEU A 87 2.12 9.39 -8.00
C LEU A 87 0.89 9.31 -8.90
N LEU A 88 0.86 8.36 -9.86
CA LEU A 88 -0.30 8.13 -10.73
C LEU A 88 -1.56 7.81 -9.91
N ALA A 89 -1.44 6.94 -8.90
CA ALA A 89 -2.54 6.63 -7.99
C ALA A 89 -3.03 7.86 -7.22
N GLY A 90 -2.09 8.66 -6.67
CA GLY A 90 -2.41 9.89 -5.97
C GLY A 90 -3.09 10.94 -6.85
N LEU A 91 -2.59 11.15 -8.08
CA LEU A 91 -3.19 12.06 -9.04
C LEU A 91 -4.59 11.60 -9.46
N GLY A 92 -4.79 10.30 -9.69
CA GLY A 92 -6.11 9.74 -9.97
C GLY A 92 -7.09 9.95 -8.80
N ALA A 93 -6.64 9.75 -7.57
CA ALA A 93 -7.43 10.00 -6.37
C ALA A 93 -7.77 11.48 -6.18
N LEU A 94 -6.82 12.40 -6.44
CA LEU A 94 -7.07 13.83 -6.39
C LEU A 94 -8.04 14.29 -7.47
N ALA A 95 -7.90 13.77 -8.69
CA ALA A 95 -8.80 14.09 -9.80
C ALA A 95 -10.24 13.66 -9.48
N LEU A 96 -10.43 12.40 -9.10
CA LEU A 96 -11.75 11.89 -8.70
C LEU A 96 -12.29 12.62 -7.47
N GLY A 97 -11.47 12.79 -6.44
CA GLY A 97 -11.81 13.52 -5.23
C GLY A 97 -12.26 14.95 -5.54
N SER A 98 -11.62 15.64 -6.47
CA SER A 98 -11.97 17.02 -6.85
C SER A 98 -13.34 17.14 -7.53
N VAL A 99 -13.78 16.08 -8.21
CA VAL A 99 -15.09 16.00 -8.85
C VAL A 99 -16.14 15.57 -7.82
N THR A 100 -15.86 14.56 -7.01
CA THR A 100 -16.81 14.04 -6.03
C THR A 100 -17.04 14.96 -4.85
N LEU A 101 -16.04 15.75 -4.41
CA LEU A 101 -16.23 16.77 -3.35
C LEU A 101 -17.21 17.88 -3.75
N ARG A 102 -17.45 18.08 -5.05
CA ARG A 102 -18.41 19.07 -5.55
C ARG A 102 -19.84 18.56 -5.51
N LEU A 103 -20.02 17.24 -5.37
CA LEU A 103 -21.32 16.62 -5.21
C LEU A 103 -21.78 16.88 -3.78
N HIS A 104 -22.91 17.57 -3.63
CA HIS A 104 -23.53 17.79 -2.35
C HIS A 104 -24.52 16.65 -2.09
N GLY A 105 -24.14 15.74 -1.18
CA GLY A 105 -25.00 14.66 -0.69
C GLY A 105 -25.17 13.47 -1.64
N LEU A 106 -25.43 12.31 -1.03
CA LEU A 106 -26.45 11.39 -1.54
C LEU A 106 -27.79 11.84 -0.96
#